data_AF-A0AAV3UYV8-F1
#
_entry.id   AF-A0AAV3UYV8-F1
#
_cell.length_a   1.000
_cell.length_b   1.000
_cell.length_c   1.000
_cell.angle_alpha   90.00
_cell.angle_beta   90.00
_cell.angle_gamma   90.00
#
_symmetry.space_group_name_H-M   'P 1'
#
loop_
_entity.id
_entity.type
_entity.pdbx_description
1 polymer ?
#
loop_
_entity_poly.entity_id
_entity_poly.type
_entity_poly.pdbx_seq_one_letter_code
_entity_poly.pdbx_strand_id
1 'polypeptide(L)'
;MSINPKLIKFRKKIRVNQKHVIDSIVKEHSINICIFCGATDNLTREHVIPQWVYNRCVKRTFVTTTNSISQTYNKTTVPACKDCNSNILGSLERELKHEFNSVNVQENSFSHETIELIILWLETLEYKFHVLDLRRKLNRVKGSDFIPYIAPMPISMFQGPIDTSPSKVFSNLRNALKVLSVKSKLPRLNSLCILSTKNNDFHFFHSTNNYIFIELAEFGIAFFYFYKQTFSEHNDAVVAAQDIVKKEYSGNGT
;
A
#
# COMPACT_ATOMS: atom_id res chain seq x y z
N MET A 1 5.33 11.56 22.30
CA MET A 1 3.97 12.06 21.96
C MET A 1 3.14 10.87 21.54
N SER A 2 1.99 10.63 22.18
CA SER A 2 1.05 9.59 21.76
C SER A 2 0.73 9.73 20.26
N ILE A 3 0.64 8.62 19.54
CA ILE A 3 0.33 8.57 18.11
C ILE A 3 -1.10 9.07 17.82
N ASN A 4 -2.02 8.94 18.78
CA ASN A 4 -3.44 9.24 18.63
C ASN A 4 -3.76 10.67 18.18
N PRO A 5 -3.25 11.74 18.83
CA PRO A 5 -3.43 13.12 18.37
C PRO A 5 -2.97 13.34 16.92
N LYS A 6 -1.86 12.70 16.52
CA LYS A 6 -1.33 12.81 15.15
C LYS A 6 -2.26 12.16 14.14
N LEU A 7 -2.82 11.00 14.45
CA LEU A 7 -3.79 10.32 13.58
C LEU A 7 -5.12 11.07 13.49
N ILE A 8 -5.57 11.71 14.58
CA ILE A 8 -6.74 12.61 14.53
C ILE A 8 -6.47 13.77 13.56
N LYS A 9 -5.31 14.43 13.67
CA LYS A 9 -4.89 15.49 12.75
C LYS A 9 -4.84 14.99 11.31
N PHE A 10 -4.29 13.80 11.08
CA PHE A 10 -4.20 13.18 9.75
C PHE A 10 -5.56 12.99 9.10
N ARG A 11 -6.49 12.35 9.82
CA ARG A 11 -7.86 12.09 9.34
C ARG A 11 -8.58 13.39 9.02
N LYS A 12 -8.47 14.42 9.87
CA LYS A 12 -9.05 15.75 9.63
C LYS A 12 -8.49 16.38 8.36
N LYS A 13 -7.16 16.36 8.18
CA LYS A 13 -6.49 16.88 6.98
C LYS A 13 -7.00 16.23 5.71
N ILE A 14 -7.12 14.90 5.71
CA ILE A 14 -7.62 14.15 4.56
C ILE A 14 -9.06 14.55 4.26
N ARG A 15 -9.99 14.52 5.24
CA ARG A 15 -11.41 14.84 4.99
C ARG A 15 -11.61 16.23 4.39
N VAL A 16 -10.87 17.22 4.90
CA VAL A 16 -10.97 18.60 4.42
C VAL A 16 -10.44 18.74 2.99
N ASN A 17 -9.34 18.05 2.66
CA ASN A 17 -8.63 18.26 1.39
C ASN A 17 -8.87 17.17 0.34
N GLN A 18 -9.66 16.13 0.65
CA GLN A 18 -9.83 14.96 -0.22
C GLN A 18 -10.23 15.34 -1.64
N LYS A 19 -11.25 16.19 -1.80
CA LYS A 19 -11.72 16.61 -3.12
C LYS A 19 -10.61 17.33 -3.90
N HIS A 20 -9.98 18.32 -3.27
CA HIS A 20 -8.89 19.07 -3.91
C HIS A 20 -7.73 18.17 -4.34
N VAL A 21 -7.29 17.24 -3.48
CA VAL A 21 -6.22 16.28 -3.79
C VAL A 21 -6.60 15.41 -4.99
N ILE A 22 -7.78 14.80 -4.96
CA ILE A 22 -8.22 13.88 -6.02
C ILE A 22 -8.39 14.62 -7.34
N ASP A 23 -9.09 15.75 -7.34
CA ASP A 23 -9.35 16.53 -8.56
C ASP A 23 -8.03 17.01 -9.19
N SER A 24 -7.06 17.42 -8.37
CA SER A 24 -5.73 17.84 -8.84
C SER A 24 -4.95 16.69 -9.45
N ILE A 25 -4.90 15.52 -8.80
CA ILE A 25 -4.21 14.33 -9.32
C ILE A 25 -4.88 13.80 -10.58
N VAL A 26 -6.21 13.81 -10.66
CA VAL A 26 -6.95 13.36 -11.85
C VAL A 26 -6.74 14.30 -13.03
N LYS A 27 -6.75 15.62 -12.80
CA LYS A 27 -6.51 16.62 -13.83
C LYS A 27 -5.08 16.57 -14.37
N GLU A 28 -4.10 16.42 -13.48
CA GLU A 28 -2.69 16.32 -13.84
C GLU A 28 -2.00 15.26 -12.97
N HIS A 29 -1.80 14.05 -13.52
CA HIS A 29 -1.26 12.93 -12.75
C HIS A 29 0.14 13.20 -12.19
N SER A 30 0.95 14.00 -12.90
CA SER A 30 2.31 14.38 -12.48
C SER A 30 2.38 15.47 -11.42
N ILE A 31 1.25 16.07 -11.04
CA ILE A 31 1.22 17.26 -10.18
C ILE A 31 2.03 17.07 -8.91
N ASN A 32 2.78 18.10 -8.53
CA ASN A 32 3.64 18.09 -7.36
C ASN A 32 2.93 18.74 -6.16
N ILE A 33 2.03 17.97 -5.53
CA ILE A 33 1.35 18.32 -4.28
C ILE A 33 1.47 17.16 -3.30
N CYS A 34 1.28 17.43 -2.01
CA CYS A 34 1.17 16.39 -1.01
C CYS A 34 -0.04 15.51 -1.31
N ILE A 35 0.19 14.23 -1.57
CA ILE A 35 -0.87 13.28 -1.95
C ILE A 35 -1.89 13.04 -0.82
N PHE A 36 -1.61 13.45 0.41
CA PHE A 36 -2.55 13.28 1.53
C PHE A 36 -3.37 14.53 1.86
N CYS A 37 -2.80 15.72 1.68
CA CYS A 37 -3.43 16.96 2.15
C CYS A 37 -3.40 18.12 1.16
N GLY A 38 -2.84 17.95 -0.04
CA GLY A 38 -2.85 18.96 -1.11
C GLY A 38 -1.86 20.11 -0.93
N ALA A 39 -1.07 20.14 0.14
CA ALA A 39 -0.04 21.16 0.34
C ALA A 39 0.97 21.17 -0.82
N THR A 40 1.38 22.34 -1.27
CA THR A 40 2.36 22.55 -2.34
C THR A 40 3.75 22.91 -1.80
N ASP A 41 3.82 23.31 -0.53
CA ASP A 41 5.03 23.71 0.17
C ASP A 41 5.67 22.55 0.94
N ASN A 42 6.98 22.67 1.19
CA ASN A 42 7.73 21.73 2.03
C ASN A 42 7.55 20.26 1.63
N LEU A 43 7.50 20.01 0.32
CA LEU A 43 7.35 18.68 -0.24
C LEU A 43 8.62 17.86 -0.06
N THR A 44 8.40 16.61 0.30
CA THR A 44 9.41 15.58 0.52
C THR A 44 9.07 14.38 -0.36
N ARG A 45 10.00 13.42 -0.44
CA ARG A 45 9.79 12.16 -1.15
C ARG A 45 9.36 11.09 -0.17
N GLU A 46 8.07 10.74 -0.21
CA GLU A 46 7.53 9.65 0.59
C GLU A 46 7.73 8.34 -0.13
N HIS A 47 8.29 7.34 0.55
CA HIS A 47 8.44 6.01 -0.02
C HIS A 47 7.08 5.31 -0.11
N VAL A 48 6.82 4.66 -1.25
CA VAL A 48 5.61 3.84 -1.42
C VAL A 48 5.65 2.66 -0.46
N ILE A 49 6.75 1.91 -0.47
CA ILE A 49 7.08 0.91 0.55
C ILE A 49 8.22 1.46 1.42
N PRO A 50 8.05 1.58 2.75
CA PRO A 50 9.05 2.11 3.64
C PRO A 50 10.39 1.36 3.56
N GLN A 51 11.51 2.07 3.68
CA GLN A 51 12.83 1.46 3.49
C GLN A 51 13.17 0.38 4.51
N TRP A 52 12.62 0.47 5.72
CA TRP A 52 12.87 -0.51 6.78
C TRP A 52 12.27 -1.87 6.47
N VAL A 53 11.19 -1.94 5.69
CA VAL A 53 10.52 -3.20 5.29
C VAL A 53 11.49 -4.14 4.55
N TYR A 54 12.42 -3.59 3.76
CA TYR A 54 13.36 -4.37 2.93
C TYR A 54 14.82 -4.14 3.33
N ASN A 55 15.09 -3.82 4.60
CA ASN A 55 16.43 -3.60 5.15
C ASN A 55 17.27 -2.58 4.37
N ARG A 56 16.61 -1.56 3.79
CA ARG A 56 17.24 -0.55 2.92
C ARG A 56 18.02 -1.14 1.73
N CYS A 57 17.77 -2.40 1.36
CA CYS A 57 18.46 -3.05 0.27
C CYS A 57 18.10 -2.37 -1.07
N VAL A 58 19.05 -1.63 -1.62
CA VAL A 58 18.88 -0.85 -2.86
C VAL A 58 18.73 -1.71 -4.12
N LYS A 59 19.00 -3.02 -4.02
CA LYS A 59 18.90 -3.99 -5.10
C LYS A 59 17.55 -4.70 -5.15
N ARG A 60 16.73 -4.61 -4.10
CA ARG A 60 15.43 -5.31 -4.05
C ARG A 60 14.43 -4.66 -5.00
N THR A 61 13.67 -5.50 -5.67
CA THR A 61 12.67 -5.11 -6.64
C THR A 61 11.36 -5.85 -6.41
N PHE A 62 10.22 -5.21 -6.68
CA PHE A 62 8.94 -5.91 -6.84
C PHE A 62 8.60 -6.02 -8.30
N VAL A 63 7.89 -7.10 -8.66
CA VAL A 63 7.23 -7.22 -9.94
C VAL A 63 5.81 -6.68 -9.77
N THR A 64 5.47 -5.62 -10.51
CA THR A 64 4.07 -5.19 -10.58
C THR A 64 3.29 -6.16 -11.46
N THR A 65 2.17 -6.67 -10.96
CA THR A 65 1.26 -7.60 -11.65
C THR A 65 0.79 -7.10 -13.03
N THR A 66 0.77 -5.77 -13.25
CA THR A 66 0.25 -5.17 -14.48
C THR A 66 1.19 -5.28 -15.68
N ASN A 67 2.51 -5.21 -15.48
CA ASN A 67 3.47 -5.13 -16.58
C ASN A 67 4.56 -6.21 -16.54
N SER A 68 4.60 -7.02 -15.48
CA SER A 68 5.73 -7.92 -15.19
C SER A 68 7.09 -7.21 -15.21
N ILE A 69 7.08 -5.89 -15.00
CA ILE A 69 8.29 -5.05 -14.94
C ILE A 69 8.75 -5.03 -13.48
N SER A 70 10.01 -5.41 -13.29
CA SER A 70 10.71 -5.28 -12.03
C SER A 70 10.98 -3.80 -11.72
N GLN A 71 10.59 -3.37 -10.53
CA GLN A 71 10.73 -1.99 -10.07
C GLN A 71 11.48 -1.95 -8.75
N THR A 72 12.47 -1.07 -8.67
CA THR A 72 13.29 -0.92 -7.47
C THR A 72 12.52 -0.19 -6.37
N TYR A 73 12.42 -0.78 -5.18
CA TYR A 73 11.66 -0.19 -4.06
C TYR A 73 12.18 1.19 -3.66
N ASN A 74 13.51 1.36 -3.61
CA ASN A 74 14.18 2.58 -3.19
C ASN A 74 13.89 3.80 -4.08
N LYS A 75 13.60 3.62 -5.37
CA LYS A 75 13.29 4.72 -6.31
C LYS A 75 11.80 5.05 -6.36
N THR A 76 10.97 4.23 -5.70
CA THR A 76 9.52 4.31 -5.77
C THR A 76 8.99 5.26 -4.69
N THR A 77 8.88 6.54 -5.04
CA THR A 77 8.45 7.62 -4.12
C THR A 77 7.33 8.46 -4.71
N VAL A 78 6.48 9.02 -3.84
CA VAL A 78 5.39 9.96 -4.15
C VAL A 78 5.55 11.26 -3.35
N PRO A 79 5.04 12.40 -3.83
CA PRO A 79 5.19 13.67 -3.11
C PRO A 79 4.31 13.73 -1.86
N ALA A 80 4.89 14.11 -0.74
CA ALA A 80 4.17 14.35 0.51
C ALA A 80 4.83 15.50 1.27
N CYS A 81 4.04 16.36 1.93
CA CYS A 81 4.62 17.40 2.77
C CYS A 81 5.28 16.79 4.02
N LYS A 82 6.27 17.50 4.59
CA LYS A 82 7.01 17.07 5.78
C LYS A 82 6.13 16.68 6.97
N ASP A 83 4.99 17.35 7.16
CA ASP A 83 4.05 17.03 8.24
C ASP A 83 3.32 15.70 8.02
N CYS A 84 2.90 15.38 6.80
CA CYS A 84 2.27 14.10 6.49
C CYS A 84 3.27 12.95 6.50
N ASN A 85 4.40 13.12 5.80
CA ASN A 85 5.47 12.11 5.72
C ASN A 85 6.14 11.91 7.09
N SER A 86 7.05 12.80 7.47
CA SER A 86 8.00 12.50 8.55
C SER A 86 7.42 12.69 9.95
N ASN A 87 6.43 13.57 10.11
CA ASN A 87 5.80 13.79 11.41
C ASN A 87 4.70 12.75 11.69
N ILE A 88 3.68 12.64 10.84
CA ILE A 88 2.54 11.75 11.09
C ILE A 88 2.89 10.30 10.73
N LEU A 89 3.12 9.99 9.44
CA LEU A 89 3.37 8.61 9.00
C LEU A 89 4.67 8.06 9.60
N GLY A 90 5.72 8.88 9.71
CA GLY A 90 6.95 8.50 10.41
C GLY A 90 6.75 8.21 11.91
N SER A 91 5.72 8.76 12.56
CA SER A 91 5.38 8.35 13.94
C SER A 91 4.60 7.05 13.97
N LEU A 92 3.67 6.84 13.02
CA LEU A 92 2.95 5.59 12.88
C LEU A 92 3.92 4.42 12.67
N GLU A 93 4.87 4.57 11.75
CA GLU A 93 5.85 3.52 11.47
C GLU A 93 6.79 3.26 12.64
N ARG A 94 7.19 4.28 13.41
CA ARG A 94 7.99 4.06 14.64
C ARG A 94 7.23 3.27 15.69
N GLU A 95 5.94 3.57 15.88
CA GLU A 95 5.08 2.84 16.81
C GLU A 95 4.96 1.38 16.41
N LEU A 96 4.62 1.12 15.14
CA LEU A 96 4.50 -0.25 14.61
C LEU A 96 5.81 -1.02 14.72
N LYS A 97 6.95 -0.40 14.39
CA LYS A 97 8.25 -1.03 14.57
C LYS A 97 8.55 -1.39 16.02
N HIS A 98 8.12 -0.57 16.98
CA HIS A 98 8.30 -0.89 18.39
C HIS A 98 7.49 -2.14 18.76
N GLU A 99 6.22 -2.17 18.37
CA GLU A 99 5.31 -3.31 18.58
C GLU A 99 5.82 -4.61 17.94
N PHE A 100 6.34 -4.54 16.71
CA PHE A 100 6.87 -5.70 16.00
C PHE A 100 8.14 -6.27 16.64
N ASN A 101 8.93 -5.44 17.33
CA ASN A 101 10.09 -5.92 18.09
C ASN A 101 9.72 -6.52 19.45
N SER A 102 8.57 -6.15 20.02
CA SER A 102 8.18 -6.57 21.36
C SER A 102 7.29 -7.82 21.37
N VAL A 103 6.58 -8.12 20.28
CA VAL A 103 5.60 -9.22 20.23
C VAL A 103 6.14 -10.39 19.43
N ASN A 104 6.25 -11.55 20.08
CA ASN A 104 6.40 -12.83 19.39
C ASN A 104 5.03 -13.32 18.92
N VAL A 105 4.77 -13.22 17.61
CA VAL A 105 3.48 -13.58 16.98
C VAL A 105 3.15 -15.07 17.10
N GLN A 106 4.13 -15.94 17.38
CA GLN A 106 3.87 -17.36 17.63
C GLN A 106 3.22 -17.62 18.98
N GLU A 107 3.45 -16.74 19.96
CA GLU A 107 3.05 -16.92 21.35
C GLU A 107 1.95 -15.94 21.77
N ASN A 108 1.94 -14.74 21.18
CA ASN A 108 1.09 -13.64 21.56
C ASN A 108 0.43 -12.99 20.35
N SER A 109 -0.81 -12.54 20.52
CA SER A 109 -1.49 -11.70 19.54
C SER A 109 -1.20 -10.22 19.80
N PHE A 110 -1.23 -9.42 18.74
CA PHE A 110 -1.19 -7.97 18.87
C PHE A 110 -2.44 -7.44 19.58
N SER A 111 -2.29 -6.32 20.28
CA SER A 111 -3.43 -5.60 20.83
C SER A 111 -4.37 -5.16 19.71
N HIS A 112 -5.67 -5.02 20.04
CA HIS A 112 -6.65 -4.52 19.09
C HIS A 112 -6.26 -3.15 18.50
N GLU A 113 -5.68 -2.26 19.31
CA GLU A 113 -5.20 -0.95 18.88
C GLU A 113 -4.06 -1.09 17.86
N THR A 114 -3.09 -1.96 18.14
CA THR A 114 -1.97 -2.25 17.23
C THR A 114 -2.48 -2.83 15.91
N ILE A 115 -3.48 -3.71 15.93
CA ILE A 115 -4.09 -4.26 14.70
C ILE A 115 -4.74 -3.15 13.86
N GLU A 116 -5.49 -2.22 14.46
CA GLU A 116 -6.04 -1.08 13.70
C GLU A 116 -4.94 -0.21 13.08
N LEU A 117 -3.80 -0.04 13.76
CA LEU A 117 -2.64 0.69 13.23
C LEU A 117 -1.98 -0.04 12.06
N ILE A 118 -1.86 -1.38 12.12
CA ILE A 118 -1.36 -2.21 11.03
C ILE A 118 -2.26 -2.06 9.81
N ILE A 119 -3.57 -2.17 9.99
CA ILE A 119 -4.55 -2.00 8.90
C ILE A 119 -4.42 -0.60 8.27
N LEU A 120 -4.35 0.46 9.08
CA LEU A 120 -4.18 1.82 8.57
C LEU A 120 -2.87 1.97 7.77
N TRP A 121 -1.79 1.34 8.22
CA TRP A 121 -0.51 1.35 7.52
C TRP A 121 -0.60 0.64 6.17
N LEU A 122 -1.18 -0.56 6.11
CA LEU A 122 -1.38 -1.31 4.87
C LEU A 122 -2.27 -0.56 3.87
N GLU A 123 -3.37 0.05 4.33
CA GLU A 123 -4.23 0.90 3.49
C GLU A 123 -3.49 2.14 2.98
N THR A 124 -2.53 2.65 3.75
CA THR A 124 -1.67 3.76 3.31
C THR A 124 -0.75 3.32 2.18
N LEU A 125 -0.23 2.09 2.21
CA LEU A 125 0.55 1.52 1.09
C LEU A 125 -0.32 1.44 -0.17
N GLU A 126 -1.54 0.94 -0.06
CA GLU A 126 -2.48 0.86 -1.19
C GLU A 126 -2.75 2.20 -1.85
N TYR A 127 -3.04 3.21 -1.04
CA TYR A 127 -3.27 4.55 -1.58
C TYR A 127 -2.04 5.09 -2.31
N LYS A 128 -0.84 4.85 -1.76
CA LYS A 128 0.42 5.24 -2.42
C LYS A 128 0.63 4.49 -3.74
N PHE A 129 0.25 3.21 -3.83
CA PHE A 129 0.28 2.44 -5.08
C PHE A 129 -0.65 3.03 -6.13
N HIS A 130 -1.90 3.34 -5.77
CA HIS A 130 -2.83 4.00 -6.70
C HIS A 130 -2.27 5.30 -7.29
N VAL A 131 -1.66 6.15 -6.45
CA VAL A 131 -1.06 7.40 -6.92
C VAL A 131 0.15 7.15 -7.81
N LEU A 132 1.00 6.21 -7.41
CA LEU A 132 2.20 5.83 -8.15
C LEU A 132 1.86 5.30 -9.55
N ASP A 133 0.85 4.45 -9.67
CA ASP A 133 0.45 3.82 -10.93
C ASP A 133 -0.22 4.80 -11.88
N LEU A 134 -0.89 5.83 -11.35
CA LEU A 134 -1.38 6.96 -12.14
C LEU A 134 -0.25 7.86 -12.66
N ARG A 135 0.80 8.05 -11.86
CA ARG A 135 1.97 8.87 -12.21
C ARG A 135 2.87 8.22 -13.23
N ARG A 136 2.85 6.89 -13.32
CA ARG A 136 3.73 6.12 -14.19
C ARG A 136 3.06 5.84 -15.51
N LYS A 137 3.83 6.03 -16.57
CA LYS A 137 3.45 5.68 -17.93
C LYS A 137 3.68 4.19 -18.18
N LEU A 138 2.86 3.60 -19.03
CA LEU A 138 3.08 2.24 -19.52
C LEU A 138 4.37 2.22 -20.35
N ASN A 139 5.44 1.64 -19.79
CA ASN A 139 6.61 1.27 -20.56
C ASN A 139 6.42 -0.14 -21.12
N ARG A 140 7.04 -0.45 -22.27
CA ARG A 140 7.01 -1.74 -22.99
C ARG A 140 6.69 -2.93 -22.08
N VAL A 141 5.59 -3.65 -22.36
CA VAL A 141 5.30 -4.92 -21.69
C VAL A 141 6.31 -5.96 -22.19
N LYS A 142 6.97 -6.66 -21.25
CA LYS A 142 8.01 -7.64 -21.55
C LYS A 142 7.45 -8.72 -22.48
N GLY A 143 8.03 -8.88 -23.68
CA GLY A 143 7.62 -9.88 -24.67
C GLY A 143 6.55 -9.42 -25.68
N SER A 144 6.19 -8.13 -25.70
CA SER A 144 5.25 -7.57 -26.70
C SER A 144 5.88 -6.41 -27.46
N ASP A 145 5.42 -6.20 -28.70
CA ASP A 145 5.83 -5.05 -29.51
C ASP A 145 5.44 -3.74 -28.83
N PHE A 146 6.33 -2.76 -28.91
CA PHE A 146 6.04 -1.43 -28.38
C PHE A 146 4.92 -0.78 -29.20
N ILE A 147 3.79 -0.51 -28.57
CA ILE A 147 2.69 0.24 -29.18
C ILE A 147 2.83 1.72 -28.77
N PRO A 148 3.26 2.62 -29.67
CA PRO A 148 3.53 4.03 -29.32
C PRO A 148 2.29 4.78 -28.79
N TYR A 149 1.11 4.39 -29.24
CA TYR A 149 -0.16 5.06 -28.91
C TYR A 149 -0.59 4.89 -27.44
N ILE A 150 -0.25 3.77 -26.80
CA ILE A 150 -0.60 3.49 -25.39
C ILE A 150 0.52 3.88 -24.42
N ALA A 151 1.73 4.12 -24.92
CA ALA A 151 2.88 4.53 -24.12
C ALA A 151 2.66 5.77 -23.23
N PRO A 152 1.88 6.82 -23.61
CA PRO A 152 1.63 7.95 -22.72
C PRO A 152 0.59 7.66 -21.63
N MET A 153 -0.16 6.55 -21.71
CA MET A 153 -1.24 6.25 -20.78
C MET A 153 -0.70 5.76 -19.42
N PRO A 154 -1.38 6.10 -18.31
CA PRO A 154 -1.01 5.61 -16.99
C PRO A 154 -1.12 4.09 -16.85
N ILE A 155 -0.21 3.47 -16.10
CA ILE A 155 -0.24 2.02 -15.80
C ILE A 155 -1.56 1.63 -15.15
N SER A 156 -2.11 2.49 -14.30
CA SER A 156 -3.39 2.26 -13.63
C SER A 156 -4.57 2.02 -14.59
N MET A 157 -4.48 2.49 -15.84
CA MET A 157 -5.54 2.27 -16.85
C MET A 157 -5.56 0.84 -17.40
N PHE A 158 -4.52 0.06 -17.12
CA PHE A 158 -4.39 -1.34 -17.51
C PHE A 158 -4.49 -2.28 -16.31
N GLN A 159 -4.80 -1.73 -15.12
CA GLN A 159 -4.96 -2.50 -13.88
C GLN A 159 -6.38 -3.01 -13.72
N GLY A 160 -6.52 -4.34 -13.66
CA GLY A 160 -7.78 -5.02 -13.39
C GLY A 160 -8.25 -5.87 -14.57
N PRO A 161 -9.47 -6.42 -14.50
CA PRO A 161 -10.06 -7.12 -15.63
C PRO A 161 -10.25 -6.16 -16.81
N ILE A 162 -10.39 -6.73 -18.01
CA ILE A 162 -10.42 -6.04 -19.31
C ILE A 162 -11.47 -4.91 -19.38
N ASP A 163 -12.48 -4.92 -18.51
CA ASP A 163 -13.58 -3.95 -18.43
C ASP A 163 -13.31 -2.75 -17.50
N THR A 164 -12.12 -2.62 -16.92
CA THR A 164 -11.83 -1.54 -15.97
C THR A 164 -11.78 -0.18 -16.68
N SER A 165 -12.81 0.64 -16.49
CA SER A 165 -12.88 1.99 -17.05
C SER A 165 -12.03 3.01 -16.26
N PRO A 166 -11.57 4.11 -16.88
CA PRO A 166 -10.87 5.20 -16.19
C PRO A 166 -11.66 5.77 -14.99
N SER A 167 -12.98 5.87 -15.13
CA SER A 167 -13.88 6.29 -14.04
C SER A 167 -13.78 5.36 -12.82
N LYS A 168 -13.63 4.05 -13.05
CA LYS A 168 -13.44 3.07 -11.97
C LYS A 168 -12.08 3.26 -11.30
N VAL A 169 -11.02 3.51 -12.07
CA VAL A 169 -9.66 3.81 -11.54
C VAL A 169 -9.70 5.03 -10.60
N PHE A 170 -10.31 6.13 -11.04
CA PHE A 170 -10.42 7.35 -10.22
C PHE A 170 -11.32 7.16 -9.01
N SER A 171 -12.39 6.37 -9.14
CA SER A 171 -13.24 5.99 -8.01
C SER A 171 -12.46 5.18 -6.97
N ASN A 172 -11.63 4.23 -7.40
CA ASN A 172 -10.76 3.45 -6.53
C ASN A 172 -9.75 4.34 -5.80
N LEU A 173 -9.06 5.25 -6.52
CA LEU A 173 -8.16 6.24 -5.91
C LEU A 173 -8.87 7.06 -4.82
N ARG A 174 -10.07 7.57 -5.14
CA ARG A 174 -10.88 8.37 -4.20
C ARG A 174 -11.23 7.59 -2.95
N ASN A 175 -11.62 6.32 -3.12
CA ASN A 175 -11.98 5.43 -2.02
C ASN A 175 -10.76 5.08 -1.16
N ALA A 176 -9.61 4.79 -1.77
CA ALA A 176 -8.37 4.52 -1.04
C ALA A 176 -7.97 5.70 -0.15
N LEU A 177 -8.02 6.95 -0.65
CA LEU A 177 -7.78 8.13 0.20
C LEU A 177 -8.83 8.29 1.29
N LYS A 178 -10.12 8.08 0.96
CA LYS A 178 -11.23 8.20 1.92
C LYS A 178 -11.04 7.28 3.12
N VAL A 179 -10.65 6.04 2.87
CA VAL A 179 -10.50 4.99 3.89
C VAL A 179 -9.47 5.37 4.95
N LEU A 180 -8.39 6.06 4.57
CA LEU A 180 -7.38 6.57 5.52
C LEU A 180 -7.96 7.55 6.55
N SER A 181 -9.08 8.20 6.22
CA SER A 181 -9.76 9.13 7.13
C SER A 181 -10.71 8.48 8.13
N VAL A 182 -11.00 7.18 7.96
CA VAL A 182 -11.90 6.41 8.83
C VAL A 182 -11.20 6.17 10.18
N LYS A 183 -11.91 6.39 11.28
CA LYS A 183 -11.35 6.25 12.64
C LYS A 183 -11.10 4.79 12.96
N SER A 184 -12.17 4.01 13.06
CA SER A 184 -12.10 2.60 13.45
C SER A 184 -11.91 1.69 12.25
N LYS A 185 -11.13 0.64 12.46
CA LYS A 185 -10.87 -0.43 11.49
C LYS A 185 -11.53 -1.76 11.89
N LEU A 186 -12.39 -1.75 12.91
CA LEU A 186 -13.17 -2.90 13.40
C LEU A 186 -13.77 -3.77 12.27
N PRO A 187 -14.43 -3.23 11.22
CA PRO A 187 -15.03 -4.07 10.20
C PRO A 187 -14.02 -4.83 9.31
N ARG A 188 -12.73 -4.52 9.44
CA ARG A 188 -11.63 -5.04 8.61
C ARG A 188 -10.70 -6.00 9.36
N LEU A 189 -10.91 -6.22 10.67
CA LEU A 189 -10.03 -7.07 11.47
C LEU A 189 -9.89 -8.48 10.90
N ASN A 190 -11.02 -9.11 10.58
CA ASN A 190 -11.03 -10.45 10.00
C ASN A 190 -10.41 -10.51 8.60
N SER A 191 -10.20 -9.36 7.95
CA SER A 191 -9.59 -9.27 6.62
C SER A 191 -8.06 -9.19 6.67
N LEU A 192 -7.48 -9.08 7.86
CA LEU A 192 -6.04 -9.14 8.09
C LEU A 192 -5.66 -10.51 8.63
N CYS A 193 -4.79 -11.21 7.91
CA CYS A 193 -4.09 -12.39 8.38
C CYS A 193 -2.69 -12.00 8.86
N ILE A 194 -2.37 -12.35 10.10
CA ILE A 194 -1.05 -12.14 10.70
C ILE A 194 -0.40 -13.51 10.83
N LEU A 195 0.78 -13.65 10.24
CA LEU A 195 1.49 -14.92 10.11
C LEU A 195 2.88 -14.79 10.72
N SER A 196 3.38 -15.86 11.33
CA SER A 196 4.82 -15.95 11.64
C SER A 196 5.56 -16.51 10.42
N THR A 197 6.79 -16.06 10.21
CA THR A 197 7.66 -16.55 9.13
C THR A 197 9.06 -16.85 9.64
N LYS A 198 9.74 -17.77 8.96
CA LYS A 198 11.16 -18.11 9.17
C LYS A 198 12.01 -17.76 7.94
N ASN A 199 11.43 -17.10 6.94
CA ASN A 199 12.17 -16.73 5.73
C ASN A 199 13.17 -15.63 6.05
N ASN A 200 14.39 -15.79 5.55
CA ASN A 200 15.45 -14.79 5.68
C ASN A 200 15.30 -13.64 4.66
N ASP A 201 14.57 -13.91 3.58
CA ASP A 201 14.34 -12.96 2.51
C ASP A 201 12.96 -12.31 2.58
N PHE A 202 12.89 -11.12 1.99
CA PHE A 202 11.67 -10.34 1.90
C PHE A 202 10.85 -10.77 0.69
N HIS A 203 9.63 -11.24 0.95
CA HIS A 203 8.64 -11.48 -0.09
C HIS A 203 7.53 -10.44 -0.03
N PHE A 204 7.17 -9.94 -1.21
CA PHE A 204 6.10 -8.98 -1.38
C PHE A 204 5.43 -9.18 -2.72
N PHE A 205 4.12 -9.24 -2.68
CA PHE A 205 3.28 -9.20 -3.87
C PHE A 205 1.96 -8.55 -3.50
N HIS A 206 1.34 -7.88 -4.48
CA HIS A 206 0.09 -7.20 -4.26
C HIS A 206 -0.75 -7.20 -5.53
N SER A 207 -2.05 -7.07 -5.34
CA SER A 207 -3.02 -6.84 -6.40
C SER A 207 -3.84 -5.63 -6.01
N THR A 208 -3.64 -4.52 -6.73
CA THR A 208 -4.32 -3.24 -6.49
C THR A 208 -5.83 -3.47 -6.39
N ASN A 209 -6.45 -2.91 -5.34
CA ASN A 209 -7.84 -3.07 -4.89
C ASN A 209 -8.23 -4.42 -4.26
N ASN A 210 -7.38 -5.43 -4.32
CA ASN A 210 -7.74 -6.78 -3.90
C ASN A 210 -7.04 -7.12 -2.58
N TYR A 211 -5.72 -7.23 -2.61
CA TYR A 211 -4.93 -7.67 -1.47
C TYR A 211 -3.47 -7.20 -1.52
N ILE A 212 -2.81 -7.31 -0.38
CA ILE A 212 -1.37 -7.15 -0.21
C ILE A 212 -0.82 -8.29 0.64
N PHE A 213 0.29 -8.85 0.21
CA PHE A 213 1.15 -9.69 1.03
C PHE A 213 2.48 -8.98 1.23
N ILE A 214 2.90 -8.84 2.48
CA ILE A 214 4.15 -8.21 2.87
C ILE A 214 4.78 -8.98 4.01
N GLU A 215 5.98 -9.47 3.75
CA GLU A 215 6.78 -10.18 4.75
C GLU A 215 7.76 -9.22 5.39
N LEU A 216 7.90 -9.25 6.71
CA LEU A 216 8.86 -8.45 7.46
C LEU A 216 9.87 -9.40 8.10
N ALA A 217 10.80 -9.89 7.27
CA ALA A 217 11.79 -10.89 7.67
C ALA A 217 12.61 -10.49 8.92
N GLU A 218 12.92 -9.19 9.09
CA GLU A 218 13.61 -8.66 10.28
C GLU A 218 12.86 -8.95 11.59
N PHE A 219 11.52 -9.01 11.55
CA PHE A 219 10.67 -9.26 12.72
C PHE A 219 10.11 -10.69 12.76
N GLY A 220 10.31 -11.51 11.73
CA GLY A 220 9.73 -12.86 11.64
C GLY A 220 8.20 -12.85 11.47
N ILE A 221 7.63 -11.79 10.89
CA ILE A 221 6.18 -11.58 10.74
C ILE A 221 5.83 -11.38 9.27
N ALA A 222 4.68 -11.90 8.84
CA ALA A 222 4.08 -11.60 7.54
C ALA A 222 2.64 -11.13 7.71
N PHE A 223 2.21 -10.22 6.83
CA PHE A 223 0.84 -9.74 6.76
C PHE A 223 0.24 -10.07 5.41
N PHE A 224 -0.97 -10.64 5.42
CA PHE A 224 -1.83 -10.73 4.25
C PHE A 224 -3.10 -9.93 4.54
N TYR A 225 -3.42 -8.93 3.75
CA TYR A 225 -4.60 -8.09 3.98
C TYR A 225 -5.45 -7.94 2.73
N PHE A 226 -6.76 -8.14 2.89
CA PHE A 226 -7.75 -7.89 1.84
C PHE A 226 -8.32 -6.47 1.97
N TYR A 227 -8.12 -5.64 0.93
CA TYR A 227 -8.51 -4.22 0.99
C TYR A 227 -10.03 -4.00 0.94
N LYS A 228 -10.72 -4.80 0.13
CA LYS A 228 -12.15 -4.62 -0.14
C LYS A 228 -13.02 -5.75 0.40
N GLN A 229 -12.50 -6.96 0.48
CA GLN A 229 -13.24 -8.10 1.04
C GLN A 229 -13.33 -7.98 2.56
N THR A 230 -14.44 -8.45 3.11
CA THR A 230 -14.68 -8.59 4.55
C THR A 230 -15.12 -10.01 4.81
N PHE A 231 -14.71 -10.56 5.94
CA PHE A 231 -15.00 -11.94 6.31
C PHE A 231 -15.75 -11.96 7.64
N SER A 232 -16.78 -12.81 7.73
CA SER A 232 -17.50 -13.03 8.98
C SER A 232 -16.58 -13.70 9.99
N GLU A 233 -15.82 -14.71 9.55
CA GLU A 233 -14.85 -15.43 10.37
C GLU A 233 -13.42 -15.18 9.88
N HIS A 234 -12.48 -15.09 10.82
CA HIS A 234 -11.06 -14.91 10.48
C HIS A 234 -10.50 -16.11 9.69
N ASN A 235 -10.98 -17.32 9.99
CA ASN A 235 -10.51 -18.54 9.33
C ASN A 235 -10.79 -18.54 7.81
N ASP A 236 -11.90 -17.94 7.38
CA ASP A 236 -12.24 -17.83 5.96
C ASP A 236 -11.23 -16.96 5.21
N ALA A 237 -10.75 -15.89 5.84
CA ALA A 237 -9.71 -15.04 5.28
C ALA A 237 -8.37 -15.78 5.17
N VAL A 238 -8.05 -16.63 6.15
CA VAL A 238 -6.83 -17.45 6.15
C VAL A 238 -6.86 -18.44 4.99
N VAL A 239 -7.97 -19.14 4.77
CA VAL A 239 -8.12 -20.09 3.65
C VAL A 239 -7.97 -19.36 2.31
N ALA A 240 -8.66 -18.23 2.15
CA ALA A 240 -8.56 -17.43 0.92
C ALA A 240 -7.13 -16.91 0.68
N ALA A 241 -6.43 -16.47 1.72
CA ALA A 241 -5.05 -16.01 1.64
C ALA A 241 -4.10 -17.15 1.24
N GLN A 242 -4.26 -18.34 1.83
CA GLN A 242 -3.46 -19.52 1.51
C GLN A 242 -3.59 -19.92 0.03
N ASP A 243 -4.80 -19.89 -0.53
CA ASP A 243 -5.03 -20.23 -1.93
C ASP A 243 -4.36 -19.25 -2.89
N ILE A 244 -4.33 -17.96 -2.55
CA ILE A 244 -3.63 -16.93 -3.33
C ILE A 244 -2.12 -17.14 -3.24
N VAL A 245 -1.58 -17.30 -2.02
CA VAL A 245 -0.15 -17.55 -1.79
C VAL A 245 0.30 -18.78 -2.57
N LYS A 246 -0.42 -19.91 -2.49
CA LYS A 246 -0.08 -21.13 -3.25
C LYS A 246 -0.01 -20.88 -4.75
N LYS A 247 -0.93 -20.10 -5.33
CA LYS A 247 -0.92 -19.79 -6.77
C LYS A 247 0.30 -18.94 -7.16
N GLU A 248 0.62 -17.92 -6.37
CA GLU A 248 1.77 -17.03 -6.62
C GLU A 248 3.11 -17.77 -6.52
N TYR A 249 3.25 -18.74 -5.59
CA TYR A 249 4.48 -19.51 -5.44
C TYR A 249 4.57 -20.72 -6.39
N SER A 250 3.45 -21.38 -6.72
CA SER A 250 3.44 -22.46 -7.73
C SER A 250 3.69 -21.94 -9.15
N GLY A 251 3.35 -20.69 -9.44
CA GLY A 251 3.58 -20.04 -10.74
C GLY A 251 5.03 -19.63 -11.02
N ASN A 252 5.91 -19.64 -10.02
CA ASN A 252 7.35 -19.35 -10.15
C ASN A 252 8.22 -20.60 -10.34
N GLY A 253 7.59 -21.75 -10.63
CA GLY A 253 8.27 -23.01 -10.92
C GLY A 253 8.27 -23.35 -12.41
N THR A 254 8.89 -22.52 -13.25
CA THR A 254 9.44 -22.88 -14.59
C THR A 254 10.45 -21.85 -15.07
#